data_AF-A0A0D8I3F0-F1
#
_entry.id   AF-A0A0D8I3F0-F1
#
_cell.length_a   1.000
_cell.length_b   1.000
_cell.length_c   1.000
_cell.angle_alpha   90.00
_cell.angle_beta   90.00
_cell.angle_gamma   90.00
#
_symmetry.space_group_name_H-M   'P 1'
#
loop_
_entity.id
_entity.type
_entity.pdbx_description
1 polymer ?
#
loop_
_entity_poly.entity_id
_entity_poly.type
_entity_poly.pdbx_seq_one_letter_code
_entity_poly.pdbx_strand_id
1 'polypeptide(L)'
;MPKINVYVPDDLAAAVRARQLPISAICQMALRGALDREAPDSSVRITEHIETDLPFSPHLASVISLAPAAAARKGSLTVDSEHLLQALLDEEENLILRGLDHLGLTRASIQKTLDLVVPDKAPVDDSDVTYGPAARVILEAAVADAHLAGNSVVNGANLVWALANASTGYAADVLDHLGFFQVTTHQALGLIEVGVGHTNRYAPAGQAAILTELAKITDRLARLEASLSSSCS
;
A
#
# COMPACT_ATOMS: atom_id res chain seq x y z
N MET A 1 1.06 -7.71 -28.25
CA MET A 1 0.35 -6.76 -27.35
C MET A 1 -0.92 -6.30 -28.04
N PRO A 2 -2.08 -6.28 -27.35
CA PRO A 2 -3.32 -5.76 -27.91
C PRO A 2 -3.18 -4.25 -28.20
N LYS A 3 -3.82 -3.79 -29.27
CA LYS A 3 -3.83 -2.38 -29.69
C LYS A 3 -5.21 -1.78 -29.44
N ILE A 4 -5.25 -0.63 -28.79
CA ILE A 4 -6.46 0.15 -28.54
C ILE A 4 -6.35 1.45 -29.33
N ASN A 5 -7.38 1.75 -30.13
CA ASN A 5 -7.48 3.01 -30.86
C ASN A 5 -8.34 3.98 -30.04
N VAL A 6 -7.81 5.18 -29.79
CA VAL A 6 -8.48 6.23 -29.02
C VAL A 6 -8.88 7.34 -29.98
N TYR A 7 -10.18 7.68 -29.98
CA TYR A 7 -10.71 8.78 -30.79
C TYR A 7 -10.93 10.00 -29.90
N VAL A 8 -10.47 11.16 -30.37
CA VAL A 8 -10.58 12.44 -29.68
C VAL A 8 -11.06 13.52 -30.66
N PRO A 9 -11.69 14.60 -30.18
CA PRO A 9 -12.06 15.76 -31.01
C PRO A 9 -10.86 16.36 -31.79
N ASP A 10 -11.13 16.96 -32.95
CA ASP A 10 -10.09 17.45 -33.87
C ASP A 10 -9.21 18.55 -33.27
N ASP A 11 -9.79 19.44 -32.47
CA ASP A 11 -9.09 20.50 -31.75
C ASP A 11 -8.11 19.93 -30.71
N LEU A 12 -8.53 18.88 -29.99
CA LEU A 12 -7.68 18.17 -29.05
C LEU A 12 -6.57 17.39 -29.77
N ALA A 13 -6.88 16.72 -30.87
CA ALA A 13 -5.89 16.00 -31.69
C ALA A 13 -4.79 16.95 -32.21
N ALA A 14 -5.18 18.14 -32.69
CA ALA A 14 -4.24 19.16 -33.14
C ALA A 14 -3.34 19.66 -32.00
N ALA A 15 -3.94 19.94 -30.82
CA ALA A 15 -3.21 20.39 -29.64
C ALA A 15 -2.19 19.36 -29.11
N VAL A 16 -2.55 18.07 -29.17
CA VAL A 16 -1.69 16.95 -28.76
C VAL A 16 -0.50 16.79 -29.71
N ARG A 17 -0.74 16.86 -31.03
CA ARG A 17 0.32 16.77 -32.04
C ARG A 17 1.29 17.95 -31.96
N ALA A 18 0.77 19.17 -31.80
CA ALA A 18 1.59 20.38 -31.70
C ALA A 18 2.57 20.34 -30.51
N ARG A 19 2.16 19.71 -29.40
CA ARG A 19 2.96 19.59 -28.18
C ARG A 19 3.74 18.28 -28.06
N GLN A 20 3.69 17.41 -29.09
CA GLN A 20 4.36 16.11 -29.12
C GLN A 20 4.12 15.27 -27.85
N LEU A 21 2.89 15.28 -27.31
CA LEU A 21 2.61 14.60 -26.06
C LEU A 21 2.72 13.07 -26.23
N PRO A 22 3.30 12.34 -25.26
CA PRO A 22 3.43 10.89 -25.33
C PRO A 22 2.10 10.20 -25.00
N ILE A 23 1.19 10.16 -25.99
CA ILE A 23 -0.19 9.67 -25.84
C ILE A 23 -0.23 8.27 -25.21
N SER A 24 0.62 7.35 -25.68
CA SER A 24 0.63 5.98 -25.17
C SER A 24 0.95 5.93 -23.68
N ALA A 25 1.92 6.71 -23.20
CA ALA A 25 2.29 6.75 -21.78
C ALA A 25 1.17 7.39 -20.94
N ILE A 26 0.58 8.48 -21.43
CA ILE A 26 -0.53 9.16 -20.75
C ILE A 26 -1.75 8.24 -20.64
N CYS A 27 -2.14 7.56 -21.73
CA CYS A 27 -3.26 6.62 -21.74
C CYS A 27 -2.97 5.39 -20.87
N GLN A 28 -1.77 4.82 -20.93
CA GLN A 28 -1.39 3.68 -20.09
C GLN A 28 -1.44 4.05 -18.59
N MET A 29 -0.94 5.23 -18.22
CA MET A 29 -1.01 5.73 -16.86
C MET A 29 -2.46 5.98 -16.41
N ALA A 30 -3.26 6.62 -17.26
CA ALA A 30 -4.67 6.90 -16.95
C ALA A 30 -5.50 5.63 -16.85
N LEU A 31 -5.33 4.68 -17.78
CA LEU A 31 -6.04 3.40 -17.77
C LEU A 31 -5.61 2.54 -16.59
N ARG A 32 -4.32 2.48 -16.27
CA ARG A 32 -3.84 1.74 -15.09
C ARG A 32 -4.41 2.34 -13.81
N GLY A 33 -4.38 3.67 -13.67
CA GLY A 33 -5.02 4.34 -12.54
C GLY A 33 -6.55 4.21 -12.51
N ALA A 34 -7.22 4.02 -13.64
CA ALA A 34 -8.66 3.73 -13.68
C ALA A 34 -8.94 2.28 -13.25
N LEU A 35 -8.16 1.32 -13.75
CA LEU A 35 -8.22 -0.09 -13.37
C LEU A 35 -7.80 -0.33 -11.91
N ASP A 36 -6.88 0.46 -11.38
CA ASP A 36 -6.52 0.40 -9.95
C ASP A 36 -7.65 0.98 -9.06
N ARG A 37 -8.57 1.77 -9.61
CA ARG A 37 -9.76 2.30 -8.90
C ARG A 37 -10.99 1.43 -9.10
N GLU A 38 -11.15 0.84 -10.27
CA GLU A 38 -12.06 -0.27 -10.53
C GLU A 38 -11.42 -1.54 -9.95
N ALA A 39 -11.46 -1.65 -8.62
CA ALA A 39 -11.01 -2.86 -7.92
C ALA A 39 -11.51 -4.12 -8.68
N PRO A 40 -10.69 -5.17 -8.79
CA PRO A 40 -11.12 -6.40 -9.45
C PRO A 40 -12.44 -6.83 -8.83
N ASP A 41 -13.31 -7.35 -9.70
CA ASP A 41 -14.60 -7.98 -9.41
C ASP A 41 -14.40 -9.28 -8.60
N SER A 42 -13.62 -9.21 -7.53
CA SER A 42 -13.80 -10.09 -6.38
C SER A 42 -15.01 -9.51 -5.67
N SER A 43 -16.16 -10.12 -5.91
CA SER A 43 -17.21 -10.28 -4.92
C SER A 43 -16.57 -10.90 -3.67
N VAL A 44 -15.86 -10.07 -2.92
CA VAL A 44 -15.34 -10.34 -1.61
C VAL A 44 -16.57 -10.66 -0.77
N ARG A 45 -16.60 -11.80 -0.10
CA ARG A 45 -17.68 -12.22 0.81
C ARG A 45 -17.86 -11.28 2.03
N ILE A 46 -17.34 -10.05 1.97
CA ILE A 46 -17.19 -9.09 3.05
C ILE A 46 -18.12 -7.86 2.84
N THR A 47 -18.68 -7.68 1.65
CA THR A 47 -19.61 -6.56 1.37
C THR A 47 -21.02 -6.73 1.96
N GLU A 48 -21.41 -7.88 2.50
CA GLU A 48 -22.78 -8.03 3.02
C GLU A 48 -23.03 -7.30 4.35
N HIS A 49 -22.00 -6.74 5.00
CA HIS A 49 -22.12 -6.41 6.42
C HIS A 49 -21.38 -5.17 6.94
N ILE A 50 -20.59 -4.48 6.12
CA ILE A 50 -20.03 -3.17 6.47
C ILE A 50 -20.65 -2.17 5.50
N GLU A 51 -21.68 -1.47 5.96
CA GLU A 51 -22.27 -0.38 5.19
C GLU A 51 -21.22 0.73 5.06
N THR A 52 -20.65 0.86 3.87
CA THR A 52 -19.72 1.95 3.56
C THR A 52 -20.10 2.59 2.23
N ASP A 53 -20.10 3.91 2.23
CA ASP A 53 -20.26 4.79 1.07
C ASP A 53 -18.92 5.14 0.40
N LEU A 54 -17.81 4.74 1.02
CA LEU A 54 -16.46 4.93 0.49
C LEU A 54 -15.86 3.59 0.03
N PRO A 55 -15.24 3.52 -1.16
CA PRO A 55 -14.53 2.32 -1.58
C PRO A 55 -13.27 2.10 -0.74
N PHE A 56 -12.88 0.83 -0.55
CA PHE A 56 -11.57 0.45 -0.02
C PHE A 56 -10.51 0.53 -1.12
N SER A 57 -9.28 0.92 -0.77
CA SER A 57 -8.14 0.82 -1.69
C SER A 57 -7.85 -0.64 -2.05
N PRO A 58 -7.23 -0.94 -3.21
CA PRO A 58 -6.94 -2.32 -3.60
C PRO A 58 -6.13 -3.09 -2.55
N HIS A 59 -5.11 -2.46 -1.96
CA HIS A 59 -4.31 -3.07 -0.90
C HIS A 59 -5.12 -3.31 0.37
N LEU A 60 -5.99 -2.37 0.77
CA LEU A 60 -6.85 -2.61 1.93
C LEU A 60 -7.91 -3.70 1.66
N ALA A 61 -8.48 -3.75 0.46
CA ALA A 61 -9.38 -4.84 0.06
C ALA A 61 -8.66 -6.20 0.09
N SER A 62 -7.38 -6.25 -0.32
CA SER A 62 -6.53 -7.44 -0.19
C SER A 62 -6.33 -7.83 1.28
N VAL A 63 -5.96 -6.89 2.17
CA VAL A 63 -5.85 -7.12 3.62
C VAL A 63 -7.14 -7.71 4.19
N ILE A 64 -8.27 -7.12 3.82
CA ILE A 64 -9.59 -7.59 4.23
C ILE A 64 -9.82 -9.03 3.72
N SER A 65 -9.48 -9.35 2.47
CA SER A 65 -9.60 -10.73 1.95
C SER A 65 -8.69 -11.77 2.64
N LEU A 66 -7.54 -11.34 3.18
CA LEU A 66 -6.54 -12.20 3.82
C LEU A 66 -6.84 -12.49 5.30
N ALA A 67 -7.63 -11.65 5.97
CA ALA A 67 -7.88 -11.74 7.40
C ALA A 67 -8.52 -13.06 7.88
N PRO A 68 -9.46 -13.69 7.15
CA PRO A 68 -9.98 -15.01 7.52
C PRO A 68 -8.88 -16.08 7.56
N ALA A 69 -7.99 -16.11 6.57
CA ALA A 69 -6.87 -17.05 6.55
C ALA A 69 -5.89 -16.79 7.72
N ALA A 70 -5.66 -15.53 8.08
CA ALA A 70 -4.84 -15.18 9.25
C ALA A 70 -5.44 -15.70 10.57
N ALA A 71 -6.75 -15.53 10.76
CA ALA A 71 -7.49 -16.09 11.89
C ALA A 71 -7.48 -17.62 11.91
N ALA A 72 -7.69 -18.26 10.75
CA ALA A 72 -7.72 -19.71 10.64
C ALA A 72 -6.36 -20.33 11.04
N ARG A 73 -5.24 -19.72 10.63
CA ARG A 73 -3.88 -20.14 11.01
C ARG A 73 -3.63 -20.05 12.52
N LYS A 74 -4.24 -19.10 13.22
CA LYS A 74 -4.18 -18.96 14.68
C LYS A 74 -5.25 -19.79 15.42
N GLY A 75 -6.07 -20.54 14.69
CA GLY A 75 -7.14 -21.37 15.26
C GLY A 75 -8.34 -20.57 15.80
N SER A 76 -8.59 -19.39 15.23
CA SER A 76 -9.75 -18.56 15.56
C SER A 76 -10.85 -18.73 14.50
N LEU A 77 -12.11 -18.87 14.94
CA LEU A 77 -13.29 -18.87 14.07
C LEU A 77 -13.81 -17.45 13.77
N THR A 78 -13.23 -16.44 14.44
CA THR A 78 -13.56 -15.04 14.24
C THR A 78 -12.32 -14.24 13.85
N VAL A 79 -12.48 -13.35 12.86
CA VAL A 79 -11.53 -12.28 12.58
C VAL A 79 -11.69 -11.22 13.66
N ASP A 80 -10.57 -10.85 14.28
CA ASP A 80 -10.44 -9.86 15.36
C ASP A 80 -9.23 -8.95 15.04
N SER A 81 -8.84 -8.06 15.96
CA SER A 81 -7.88 -6.99 15.66
C SER A 81 -6.50 -7.51 15.27
N GLU A 82 -6.00 -8.54 15.94
CA GLU A 82 -4.72 -9.18 15.63
C GLU A 82 -4.70 -9.85 14.25
N HIS A 83 -5.83 -10.36 13.79
CA HIS A 83 -5.96 -11.02 12.50
C HIS A 83 -5.98 -10.00 11.36
N LEU A 84 -6.61 -8.85 11.58
CA LEU A 84 -6.51 -7.70 10.68
C LEU A 84 -5.07 -7.15 10.63
N LEU A 85 -4.40 -7.05 11.77
CA LEU A 85 -2.99 -6.63 11.81
C LEU A 85 -2.08 -7.65 11.12
N GLN A 86 -2.26 -8.94 11.37
CA GLN A 86 -1.52 -10.01 10.67
C GLN A 86 -1.78 -9.97 9.17
N ALA A 87 -3.04 -9.80 8.73
CA ALA A 87 -3.36 -9.70 7.30
C ALA A 87 -2.75 -8.46 6.65
N LEU A 88 -2.62 -7.35 7.38
CA LEU A 88 -1.83 -6.20 6.94
C LEU A 88 -0.37 -6.58 6.72
N LEU A 89 0.22 -7.38 7.61
CA LEU A 89 1.57 -7.94 7.46
C LEU A 89 1.69 -9.08 6.43
N ASP A 90 0.59 -9.67 5.98
CA ASP A 90 0.60 -10.65 4.89
C ASP A 90 0.50 -9.94 3.52
N GLU A 91 -0.03 -8.72 3.49
CA GLU A 91 -0.07 -7.88 2.29
C GLU A 91 1.32 -7.25 2.05
N GLU A 92 2.00 -7.73 1.00
CA GLU A 92 3.42 -7.44 0.76
C GLU A 92 3.67 -6.01 0.23
N GLU A 93 2.70 -5.43 -0.48
CA GLU A 93 2.86 -4.17 -1.20
C GLU A 93 2.30 -2.95 -0.46
N ASN A 94 1.77 -3.14 0.76
CA ASN A 94 1.10 -2.08 1.49
C ASN A 94 2.07 -0.95 1.84
N LEU A 95 1.82 0.22 1.26
CA LEU A 95 2.68 1.39 1.42
C LEU A 95 2.73 1.90 2.86
N ILE A 96 1.69 1.65 3.67
CA ILE A 96 1.68 2.09 5.07
C ILE A 96 2.79 1.39 5.86
N LEU A 97 3.02 0.10 5.63
CA LEU A 97 4.05 -0.66 6.32
C LEU A 97 5.45 -0.21 5.92
N ARG A 98 5.63 0.20 4.65
CA ARG A 98 6.90 0.82 4.21
C ARG A 98 7.15 2.15 4.90
N GLY A 99 6.13 2.99 5.08
CA GLY A 99 6.30 4.25 5.81
C GLY A 99 6.56 4.04 7.29
N LEU A 100 5.86 3.12 7.94
CA LEU A 100 6.09 2.74 9.33
C LEU A 100 7.50 2.19 9.56
N ASP A 101 8.05 1.44 8.60
CA ASP A 101 9.43 0.95 8.63
C ASP A 101 10.45 2.11 8.75
N HIS A 102 10.23 3.21 8.03
CA HIS A 102 11.07 4.42 8.13
C HIS A 102 10.95 5.14 9.47
N LEU A 103 9.87 4.88 10.22
CA LEU A 103 9.66 5.38 11.59
C LEU A 103 10.14 4.40 12.66
N GLY A 104 10.74 3.27 12.27
CA GLY A 104 11.26 2.24 13.17
C GLY A 104 10.26 1.15 13.54
N LEU A 105 9.01 1.20 13.05
CA LEU A 105 8.04 0.11 13.18
C LEU A 105 8.16 -0.83 11.98
N THR A 106 9.20 -1.64 12.01
CA THR A 106 9.48 -2.60 10.94
C THR A 106 8.44 -3.73 10.91
N ARG A 107 8.19 -4.31 9.73
CA ARG A 107 7.31 -5.51 9.61
C ARG A 107 7.76 -6.63 10.54
N ALA A 108 9.08 -6.83 10.66
CA ALA A 108 9.67 -7.85 11.52
C ALA A 108 9.43 -7.60 13.02
N SER A 109 9.49 -6.35 13.48
CA SER A 109 9.19 -6.02 14.88
C SER A 109 7.71 -6.21 15.20
N ILE A 110 6.81 -5.82 14.28
CA ILE A 110 5.36 -6.04 14.48
C ILE A 110 5.05 -7.54 14.51
N GLN A 111 5.57 -8.31 13.55
CA GLN A 111 5.39 -9.77 13.51
C GLN A 111 5.89 -10.44 14.78
N LYS A 112 7.10 -10.09 15.22
CA LYS A 112 7.69 -10.65 16.44
C LYS A 112 6.84 -10.36 17.68
N THR A 113 6.31 -9.15 17.82
CA THR A 113 5.47 -8.80 18.96
C THR A 113 4.10 -9.49 18.89
N LEU A 114 3.50 -9.60 17.70
CA LEU A 114 2.28 -10.39 17.49
C LEU A 114 2.46 -11.84 17.93
N ASP A 115 3.53 -12.50 17.49
CA ASP A 115 3.79 -13.91 17.81
C ASP A 115 4.07 -14.14 19.31
N LEU A 116 4.48 -13.10 20.04
CA LEU A 116 4.68 -13.16 21.49
C LEU A 116 3.38 -13.01 22.28
N VAL A 117 2.44 -12.20 21.76
CA VAL A 117 1.24 -11.78 22.51
C VAL A 117 0.02 -12.61 22.13
N VAL A 118 -0.10 -13.01 20.86
CA VAL A 118 -1.25 -13.75 20.33
C VAL A 118 -1.06 -15.25 20.55
N PRO A 119 -1.93 -15.93 21.31
CA PRO A 119 -1.81 -17.37 21.54
C PRO A 119 -2.04 -18.19 20.27
N ASP A 120 -1.19 -19.19 20.04
CA ASP A 120 -1.42 -20.17 18.99
C ASP A 120 -2.38 -21.27 19.46
N LYS A 121 -3.34 -21.61 18.61
CA LYS A 121 -4.24 -22.77 18.76
C LYS A 121 -4.13 -23.67 17.53
N ALA A 122 -4.76 -24.85 17.60
CA ALA A 122 -4.85 -25.73 16.43
C ALA A 122 -5.53 -24.99 15.27
N PRO A 123 -4.91 -24.93 14.08
CA PRO A 123 -5.49 -24.25 12.93
C PRO A 123 -6.85 -24.84 12.56
N VAL A 124 -7.73 -23.99 12.05
CA VAL A 124 -9.07 -24.34 11.55
C VAL A 124 -9.16 -24.10 10.05
N ASP A 125 -10.25 -24.56 9.43
CA ASP A 125 -10.54 -24.25 8.02
C ASP A 125 -10.92 -22.75 7.89
N ASP A 126 -10.39 -22.08 6.86
CA ASP A 126 -10.66 -20.66 6.63
C ASP A 126 -12.09 -20.40 6.15
N SER A 127 -12.75 -21.42 5.58
CA SER A 127 -14.12 -21.31 5.07
C SER A 127 -15.16 -21.09 6.18
N ASP A 128 -14.80 -21.48 7.41
CA ASP A 128 -15.65 -21.39 8.60
C ASP A 128 -15.41 -20.10 9.40
N VAL A 129 -14.42 -19.30 9.01
CA VAL A 129 -14.05 -18.07 9.70
C VAL A 129 -14.95 -16.92 9.28
N THR A 130 -15.45 -16.16 10.26
CA THR A 130 -16.33 -15.01 10.04
C THR A 130 -15.79 -13.75 10.68
N TYR A 131 -16.27 -12.58 10.24
CA TYR A 131 -15.89 -11.31 10.88
C TYR A 131 -16.58 -11.13 12.22
N GLY A 132 -15.77 -11.10 13.29
CA GLY A 132 -16.22 -10.81 14.64
C GLY A 132 -16.66 -9.35 14.82
N PRO A 133 -17.36 -9.05 15.93
CA PRO A 133 -17.81 -7.68 16.22
C PRO A 133 -16.64 -6.71 16.39
N ALA A 134 -15.51 -7.14 16.95
CA ALA A 134 -14.33 -6.29 17.13
C ALA A 134 -13.73 -5.85 15.78
N ALA A 135 -13.56 -6.78 14.84
CA ALA A 135 -13.07 -6.46 13.50
C ALA A 135 -14.01 -5.52 12.74
N ARG A 136 -15.33 -5.69 12.87
CA ARG A 136 -16.31 -4.79 12.25
C ARG A 136 -16.20 -3.37 12.78
N VAL A 137 -16.13 -3.20 14.11
CA VAL A 137 -15.95 -1.88 14.75
C VAL A 137 -14.67 -1.20 14.27
N ILE A 138 -13.58 -1.95 14.09
CA ILE A 138 -12.31 -1.41 13.57
C ILE A 138 -12.45 -0.95 12.12
N LEU A 139 -13.12 -1.73 11.28
CA LEU A 139 -13.33 -1.36 9.87
C LEU A 139 -14.27 -0.17 9.74
N GLU A 140 -15.34 -0.11 10.54
CA GLU A 140 -16.23 1.06 10.64
C GLU A 140 -15.47 2.30 11.12
N ALA A 141 -14.59 2.15 12.11
CA ALA A 141 -13.74 3.25 12.58
C ALA A 141 -12.78 3.73 11.49
N ALA A 142 -12.21 2.84 10.69
CA ALA A 142 -11.37 3.21 9.55
C ALA A 142 -12.16 3.96 8.45
N VAL A 143 -13.43 3.58 8.21
CA VAL A 143 -14.34 4.30 7.30
C VAL A 143 -14.65 5.70 7.85
N ALA A 144 -15.00 5.81 9.14
CA ALA A 144 -15.29 7.09 9.79
C ALA A 144 -14.07 8.02 9.79
N ASP A 145 -12.88 7.46 9.99
CA ASP A 145 -11.61 8.18 9.94
C ASP A 145 -11.33 8.76 8.55
N ALA A 146 -11.56 7.95 7.49
CA ALA A 146 -11.42 8.40 6.11
C ALA A 146 -12.35 9.59 5.81
N HIS A 147 -13.60 9.52 6.27
CA HIS A 147 -14.57 10.61 6.15
C HIS A 147 -14.12 11.88 6.85
N LEU A 148 -13.68 11.76 8.10
CA LEU A 148 -13.22 12.89 8.89
C LEU A 148 -12.01 13.58 8.24
N ALA A 149 -11.12 12.79 7.63
CA ALA A 149 -9.97 13.28 6.87
C ALA A 149 -10.33 13.87 5.49
N GLY A 150 -11.58 13.71 5.02
CA GLY A 150 -12.02 14.13 3.69
C GLY A 150 -11.47 13.26 2.55
N ASN A 151 -11.08 12.01 2.86
CA ASN A 151 -10.58 11.07 1.88
C ASN A 151 -11.74 10.47 1.07
N SER A 152 -11.52 10.23 -0.22
CA SER A 152 -12.49 9.58 -1.11
C SER A 152 -12.38 8.05 -1.13
N VAL A 153 -11.39 7.50 -0.41
CA VAL A 153 -11.07 6.07 -0.37
C VAL A 153 -10.60 5.74 1.05
N VAL A 154 -10.99 4.57 1.55
CA VAL A 154 -10.47 4.04 2.81
C VAL A 154 -9.20 3.23 2.54
N ASN A 155 -8.12 3.46 3.29
CA ASN A 155 -6.80 2.93 2.99
C ASN A 155 -6.07 2.35 4.22
N GLY A 156 -4.81 1.94 4.03
CA GLY A 156 -4.00 1.31 5.07
C GLY A 156 -3.72 2.25 6.24
N ALA A 157 -3.56 3.55 5.98
CA ALA A 157 -3.41 4.56 7.04
C ALA A 157 -4.62 4.58 7.98
N ASN A 158 -5.84 4.60 7.45
CA ASN A 158 -7.06 4.60 8.26
C ASN A 158 -7.20 3.29 9.05
N LEU A 159 -6.88 2.14 8.43
CA LEU A 159 -6.90 0.83 9.10
C LEU A 159 -5.91 0.79 10.26
N VAL A 160 -4.66 1.19 10.03
CA VAL A 160 -3.62 1.19 11.08
C VAL A 160 -4.00 2.12 12.22
N TRP A 161 -4.55 3.30 11.91
CA TRP A 161 -5.04 4.22 12.93
C TRP A 161 -6.18 3.59 13.76
N ALA A 162 -7.15 2.95 13.11
CA ALA A 162 -8.23 2.24 13.80
C ALA A 162 -7.73 1.07 14.65
N LEU A 163 -6.74 0.31 14.17
CA LEU A 163 -6.11 -0.78 14.92
C LEU A 163 -5.35 -0.28 16.15
N ALA A 164 -4.60 0.82 16.04
CA ALA A 164 -3.87 1.43 17.15
C ALA A 164 -4.81 1.97 18.24
N ASN A 165 -6.05 2.29 17.89
CA ASN A 165 -7.08 2.79 18.80
C ASN A 165 -8.17 1.74 19.11
N ALA A 166 -7.94 0.47 18.74
CA ALA A 166 -8.89 -0.58 19.01
C ALA A 166 -9.03 -0.83 20.52
N SER A 167 -10.26 -1.00 21.01
CA SER A 167 -10.55 -1.27 22.42
C SER A 167 -10.46 -2.75 22.80
N THR A 168 -10.31 -3.64 21.82
CA THR A 168 -10.36 -5.10 22.00
C THR A 168 -9.38 -5.83 21.07
N GLY A 169 -9.03 -7.06 21.45
CA GLY A 169 -8.02 -7.87 20.79
C GLY A 169 -6.60 -7.36 21.06
N TYR A 170 -5.62 -7.86 20.31
CA TYR A 170 -4.20 -7.62 20.63
C TYR A 170 -3.51 -6.54 19.78
N ALA A 171 -4.15 -6.01 18.72
CA ALA A 171 -3.48 -5.10 17.80
C ALA A 171 -3.03 -3.78 18.45
N ALA A 172 -3.89 -3.17 19.28
CA ALA A 172 -3.58 -1.92 19.98
C ALA A 172 -2.40 -2.12 20.94
N ASP A 173 -2.42 -3.18 21.75
CA ASP A 173 -1.34 -3.52 22.69
C ASP A 173 0.00 -3.77 21.96
N VAL A 174 -0.04 -4.47 20.82
CA VAL A 174 1.15 -4.71 19.99
C VAL A 174 1.74 -3.40 19.47
N LEU A 175 0.90 -2.51 18.92
CA LEU A 175 1.34 -1.24 18.38
C LEU A 175 1.82 -0.28 19.48
N ASP A 176 1.15 -0.26 20.63
CA ASP A 176 1.56 0.53 21.79
C ASP A 176 2.90 0.05 22.35
N HIS A 177 3.11 -1.27 22.46
CA HIS A 177 4.38 -1.85 22.91
C HIS A 177 5.56 -1.46 22.01
N LEU A 178 5.31 -1.22 20.72
CA LEU A 178 6.30 -0.75 19.75
C LEU A 178 6.43 0.78 19.70
N GLY A 179 5.71 1.50 20.55
CA GLY A 179 5.78 2.96 20.65
C GLY A 179 5.12 3.67 19.48
N PHE A 180 4.07 3.09 18.87
CA PHE A 180 3.38 3.67 17.71
C PHE A 180 3.06 5.17 17.88
N PHE A 181 2.41 5.55 18.98
CA PHE A 181 2.04 6.95 19.25
C PHE A 181 3.23 7.86 19.58
N GLN A 182 4.42 7.32 19.78
CA GLN A 182 5.63 8.10 20.04
C GLN A 182 6.33 8.54 18.76
N VAL A 183 6.10 7.83 17.65
CA VAL A 183 6.84 8.04 16.39
C VAL A 183 5.95 8.40 15.22
N THR A 184 4.63 8.25 15.34
CA THR A 184 3.67 8.70 14.32
C THR A 184 2.47 9.39 14.94
N THR A 185 1.78 10.17 14.11
CA THR A 185 0.50 10.81 14.42
C THR A 185 -0.49 10.49 13.30
N HIS A 186 -1.78 10.70 13.54
CA HIS A 186 -2.81 10.53 12.52
C HIS A 186 -2.48 11.27 11.20
N GLN A 187 -2.04 12.52 11.32
CA GLN A 187 -1.65 13.34 10.17
C GLN A 187 -0.43 12.76 9.44
N ALA A 188 0.55 12.24 10.17
CA ALA A 188 1.75 11.64 9.58
C ALA A 188 1.40 10.36 8.78
N LEU A 189 0.46 9.54 9.26
CA LEU A 189 -0.02 8.35 8.54
C LEU A 189 -0.68 8.73 7.21
N GLY A 190 -1.52 9.78 7.20
CA GLY A 190 -2.12 10.29 5.97
C GLY A 190 -1.08 10.76 4.95
N LEU A 191 0.01 11.38 5.41
CA LEU A 191 1.10 11.83 4.55
C LEU A 191 1.97 10.68 4.02
N ILE A 192 2.14 9.58 4.75
CA ILE A 192 2.91 8.41 4.32
C ILE A 192 2.37 7.86 3.01
N GLU A 193 1.05 7.66 2.90
CA GLU A 193 0.47 7.11 1.68
C GLU A 193 0.57 8.08 0.49
N VAL A 194 0.36 9.37 0.74
CA VAL A 194 0.52 10.39 -0.31
C VAL A 194 1.99 10.45 -0.75
N GLY A 195 2.95 10.48 0.18
CA GLY A 195 4.37 10.61 -0.09
C GLY A 195 4.97 9.38 -0.77
N VAL A 196 4.69 8.18 -0.27
CA VAL A 196 5.19 6.92 -0.87
C VAL A 196 4.54 6.66 -2.23
N GLY A 197 3.28 7.06 -2.42
CA GLY A 197 2.64 7.05 -3.74
C GLY A 197 3.33 7.98 -4.75
N HIS A 198 3.84 9.14 -4.31
CA HIS A 198 4.60 10.05 -5.17
C HIS A 198 6.01 9.53 -5.50
N THR A 199 6.71 8.93 -4.54
CA THR A 199 8.04 8.36 -4.79
C THR A 199 7.98 7.16 -5.72
N ASN A 200 6.99 6.28 -5.57
CA ASN A 200 6.82 5.12 -6.45
C ASN A 200 6.39 5.50 -7.88
N ARG A 201 5.61 6.58 -8.04
CA ARG A 201 5.23 7.13 -9.35
C ARG A 201 6.42 7.72 -10.14
N TYR A 202 7.50 8.10 -9.47
CA TYR A 202 8.73 8.63 -10.10
C TYR A 202 9.94 7.68 -10.05
N ALA A 203 9.87 6.60 -9.27
CA ALA A 203 10.99 5.67 -9.04
C ALA A 203 11.51 4.94 -10.29
N PRO A 204 10.71 4.46 -11.26
CA PRO A 204 11.29 3.67 -12.35
C PRO A 204 12.04 4.52 -13.39
N ALA A 205 11.69 5.80 -13.58
CA ALA A 205 12.32 6.65 -14.59
C ALA A 205 13.49 7.46 -14.03
N GLY A 206 13.38 8.00 -12.82
CA GLY A 206 14.41 8.85 -12.22
C GLY A 206 15.68 8.08 -11.88
N GLN A 207 15.54 6.87 -11.31
CA GLN A 207 16.68 6.08 -10.85
C GLN A 207 17.47 5.48 -12.02
N ALA A 208 16.78 4.99 -13.06
CA ALA A 208 17.41 4.53 -14.29
C ALA A 208 18.09 5.68 -15.05
N ALA A 209 17.49 6.87 -15.09
CA ALA A 209 18.11 8.05 -15.71
C ALA A 209 19.37 8.49 -14.95
N ILE A 210 19.33 8.52 -13.61
CA ILE A 210 20.50 8.84 -12.78
C ILE A 210 21.62 7.82 -12.99
N LEU A 211 21.31 6.51 -12.98
CA LEU A 211 22.31 5.46 -13.23
C LEU A 211 22.90 5.56 -14.65
N THR A 212 22.09 5.93 -15.63
CA THR A 212 22.55 6.16 -17.01
C THR A 212 23.49 7.36 -17.10
N GLU A 213 23.17 8.47 -16.44
CA GLU A 213 24.03 9.65 -16.41
C GLU A 213 25.33 9.40 -15.63
N LEU A 214 25.27 8.67 -14.52
CA LEU A 214 26.47 8.25 -13.79
C LEU A 214 27.37 7.35 -14.64
N ALA A 215 26.80 6.39 -15.37
CA ALA A 215 27.57 5.52 -16.28
C ALA A 215 28.28 6.33 -17.38
N LYS A 216 27.62 7.34 -17.96
CA LYS A 216 28.24 8.23 -18.96
C LYS A 216 29.43 9.01 -18.40
N ILE A 217 29.34 9.46 -17.14
CA ILE A 217 30.42 10.17 -16.46
C ILE A 217 31.60 9.21 -16.23
N THR A 218 31.34 8.01 -15.73
CA THR A 218 32.39 7.00 -15.50
C THR A 218 33.12 6.64 -16.79
N ASP A 219 32.40 6.41 -17.89
CA ASP A 219 32.99 6.13 -19.20
C ASP A 219 33.86 7.28 -19.72
N ARG A 220 33.44 8.52 -19.47
CA ARG A 220 34.19 9.70 -19.88
C ARG A 220 35.47 9.87 -19.06
N LEU A 221 35.44 9.57 -17.75
CA LEU A 221 36.62 9.54 -16.90
C LEU A 221 37.62 8.48 -17.38
N ALA A 222 37.18 7.26 -17.67
CA ALA A 222 38.04 6.19 -18.16
C ALA A 222 38.75 6.57 -19.48
N ARG A 223 38.05 7.25 -20.41
CA ARG A 223 38.66 7.76 -21.65
C ARG A 223 39.72 8.83 -21.39
N LEU A 224 39.47 9.74 -20.45
CA LEU A 224 40.42 10.78 -20.08
C LEU A 224 41.67 10.20 -19.43
N GLU A 225 41.51 9.25 -18.50
CA GLU A 225 42.61 8.52 -17.88
C GLU A 225 43.47 7.80 -18.91
N ALA A 226 42.86 7.11 -19.89
CA ALA A 226 43.59 6.46 -20.97
C ALA A 226 44.39 7.46 -21.83
N SER A 227 43.80 8.63 -22.14
CA SER A 227 44.46 9.67 -22.95
C SER A 227 45.64 10.35 -22.24
N LEU A 228 45.55 10.50 -20.92
CA LEU A 228 46.62 11.04 -20.08
C LEU A 228 47.74 10.02 -19.91
N SER A 229 47.40 8.73 -19.78
CA SER A 229 48.36 7.63 -19.70
C SER A 229 49.17 7.47 -20.99
N SER A 230 48.54 7.67 -22.15
CA SER A 230 49.21 7.59 -23.45
C SER A 230 50.08 8.80 -23.81
N SER A 231 49.96 9.92 -23.09
CA SER A 231 50.72 11.15 -23.35
C SER A 231 51.98 11.28 -22.48
N CYS A 232 52.22 10.32 -21.58
CA CYS A 232 53.38 10.25 -20.67
C CYS A 232 54.40 9.15 -21.03
N SER A 233 54.28 8.52 -22.21
CA SER A 233 55.28 7.61 -22.80
C SER A 233 55.88 8.23 -24.05
#